data_AF-A0A478FQ13-F1
#
_entry.id   AF-A0A478FQ13-F1
#
_cell.length_a   1.000
_cell.length_b   1.000
_cell.length_c   1.000
_cell.angle_alpha   90.00
_cell.angle_beta   90.00
_cell.angle_gamma   90.00
#
_symmetry.space_group_name_H-M   'P 1'
#
loop_
_entity.id
_entity.type
_entity.pdbx_description
1 polymer ?
#
loop_
_entity_poly.entity_id
_entity_poly.type
_entity_poly.pdbx_seq_one_letter_code
_entity_poly.pdbx_strand_id
1 'polypeptide(L)'
;MLTESKITLTVAAAGGNATLGVSINEFLKMYLLNIETSEETKTIDNTSIELIAPTRKKPKAFKLKGEKTSFDPRSSKNTINSKISDSTYTTHTLWDLRRVKAHRNKLANWKENENWWKSIYKQRMYMLENQDIFRDGVRFKEGFDKSIIWDLKQEVYINQFCYKVYGSAWHYDKYTDLFWLICSEDGKRPSEKREAAKIISTAEKAKFPTDNNQEQEIEFMTLSQAKKKQADKDKFKVNKDKFVVYDYSEEWWKWSYQYRLQKDKTNENSAFPLSDKFKNITVNWDEKLTNDNSLNKVCKDFYESSSNSDNETEDAWRYCSIEGEKNN
;
A
#
# COMPACT_ATOMS: atom_id res chain seq x y z
N MET A 1 10.11 47.40 -11.92
CA MET A 1 10.60 46.75 -10.68
C MET A 1 10.14 47.52 -9.44
N LEU A 2 8.83 47.80 -9.33
CA LEU A 2 8.22 48.65 -8.26
C LEU A 2 6.77 48.25 -7.91
N THR A 3 6.18 47.30 -8.65
CA THR A 3 4.78 46.85 -8.49
C THR A 3 4.66 45.67 -7.54
N GLU A 4 5.64 44.77 -7.53
CA GLU A 4 5.64 43.59 -6.64
C GLU A 4 5.87 43.99 -5.17
N SER A 5 6.74 44.97 -4.91
CA SER A 5 7.04 45.46 -3.55
C SER A 5 5.84 46.14 -2.87
N LYS A 6 4.94 46.75 -3.64
CA LYS A 6 3.72 47.39 -3.10
C LYS A 6 2.68 46.37 -2.63
N ILE A 7 2.59 45.22 -3.30
CA ILE A 7 1.64 44.17 -2.94
C ILE A 7 2.09 43.49 -1.63
N THR A 8 3.40 43.25 -1.45
CA THR A 8 3.94 42.65 -0.23
C THR A 8 3.75 43.54 1.00
N LEU A 9 3.91 44.86 0.88
CA LEU A 9 3.68 45.81 1.98
C LEU A 9 2.21 45.97 2.35
N THR A 10 1.30 45.96 1.36
CA THR A 10 -0.14 46.14 1.61
C THR A 10 -0.77 44.90 2.25
N VAL A 11 -0.27 43.70 1.91
CA VAL A 11 -0.74 42.44 2.52
C VAL A 11 -0.23 42.29 3.96
N ALA A 12 0.98 42.77 4.27
CA ALA A 12 1.50 42.78 5.65
C ALA A 12 0.70 43.74 6.58
N ALA A 13 0.13 44.83 6.05
CA ALA A 13 -0.69 45.75 6.83
C ALA A 13 -2.14 45.28 7.03
N ALA A 14 -2.69 44.49 6.09
CA ALA A 14 -4.07 44.02 6.14
C ALA A 14 -4.26 42.70 6.92
N GLY A 15 -3.19 41.92 7.13
CA GLY A 15 -3.24 40.60 7.76
C GLY A 15 -2.40 40.50 9.03
N GLY A 16 -2.92 41.00 10.15
CA GLY A 16 -2.45 40.63 11.50
C GLY A 16 -1.35 41.51 12.09
N ASN A 17 -1.71 42.23 13.17
CA ASN A 17 -0.90 43.08 14.03
C ASN A 17 -0.46 44.44 13.44
N ALA A 18 -1.21 45.48 13.81
CA ALA A 18 -0.85 46.89 13.64
C ALA A 18 0.58 47.23 14.11
N THR A 19 1.13 46.45 15.04
CA THR A 19 2.52 46.57 15.54
C THR A 19 3.58 46.32 14.46
N LEU A 20 3.40 45.31 13.59
CA LEU A 20 4.33 45.02 12.50
C LEU A 20 4.28 46.08 11.40
N GLY A 21 3.09 46.62 11.13
CA GLY A 21 2.92 47.75 10.20
C GLY A 21 3.65 49.02 10.67
N VAL A 22 3.62 49.30 11.98
CA VAL A 22 4.34 50.43 12.58
C VAL A 22 5.86 50.23 12.50
N SER A 23 6.36 49.03 12.84
CA SER A 23 7.81 48.74 12.81
C SER A 23 8.40 48.81 11.39
N ILE A 24 7.68 48.30 10.39
CA ILE A 24 8.13 48.34 8.99
C ILE A 24 8.06 49.78 8.44
N ASN A 25 7.05 50.55 8.82
CA ASN A 25 6.93 51.96 8.44
C ASN A 25 8.06 52.82 9.03
N GLU A 26 8.40 52.62 10.31
CA GLU A 26 9.52 53.34 10.94
C GLU A 26 10.88 52.91 10.35
N PHE A 27 11.08 51.63 10.05
CA PHE A 27 12.29 51.16 9.36
C PHE A 27 12.42 51.75 7.94
N LEU A 28 11.31 51.84 7.20
CA LEU A 28 11.29 52.47 5.87
C LEU A 28 11.53 53.98 5.94
N LYS A 29 11.03 54.68 6.96
CA LYS A 29 11.35 56.10 7.18
C LYS A 29 12.84 56.29 7.44
N MET A 30 13.46 55.47 8.30
CA MET A 30 14.91 55.55 8.54
C MET A 30 15.71 55.28 7.26
N TYR A 31 15.33 54.24 6.50
CA TYR A 31 16.08 53.82 5.32
C TYR A 31 15.90 54.74 4.09
N LEU A 32 14.71 55.30 3.88
CA LEU A 32 14.41 56.14 2.72
C LEU A 32 14.62 57.63 2.95
N LEU A 33 14.47 58.12 4.19
CA LEU A 33 14.54 59.55 4.48
C LEU A 33 15.85 59.97 5.16
N ASN A 34 16.72 59.00 5.50
CA ASN A 34 18.04 59.24 6.09
C ASN A 34 17.98 60.21 7.30
N ILE A 35 16.90 60.11 8.09
CA ILE A 35 16.65 60.98 9.24
C ILE A 35 17.47 60.40 10.40
N GLU A 36 18.59 61.07 10.73
CA GLU A 36 19.31 60.84 11.98
C GLU A 36 18.45 61.34 13.15
N THR A 37 17.58 60.47 13.66
CA THR A 37 16.92 60.69 14.96
C THR A 37 17.48 59.72 15.98
N SER A 38 18.21 60.28 16.94
CA SER A 38 18.85 59.62 18.07
C SER A 38 17.86 59.23 19.16
N GLU A 39 16.86 58.41 18.84
CA GLU A 39 16.06 57.72 19.85
C GLU A 39 16.51 56.27 19.92
N GLU A 40 16.96 55.85 21.10
CA GLU A 40 17.29 54.46 21.41
C GLU A 40 16.11 53.57 21.05
N THR A 41 16.25 52.84 19.95
CA THR A 41 15.36 51.74 19.61
C THR A 41 15.50 50.71 20.70
N LYS A 42 14.51 50.65 21.61
CA LYS A 42 14.33 49.49 22.48
C LYS A 42 14.26 48.28 21.55
N THR A 43 15.30 47.45 21.57
CA THR A 43 15.30 46.13 20.95
C THR A 43 14.14 45.37 21.55
N ILE A 44 13.03 45.33 20.80
CA ILE A 44 11.92 44.43 21.12
C ILE A 44 12.50 43.04 20.92
N ASP A 45 12.67 42.34 22.04
CA ASP A 45 13.14 40.97 22.10
C ASP A 45 12.22 40.11 21.22
N ASN A 46 12.73 39.71 20.06
CA ASN A 46 11.98 39.00 19.02
C ASN A 46 11.81 37.50 19.35
N THR A 47 12.17 37.08 20.56
CA THR A 47 12.01 35.70 21.04
C THR A 47 10.56 35.23 21.08
N SER A 48 9.58 36.15 21.08
CA SER A 48 8.15 35.83 21.03
C SER A 48 7.53 35.78 19.64
N ILE A 49 8.29 36.01 18.56
CA ILE A 49 7.86 35.58 17.23
C ILE A 49 8.14 34.08 17.17
N GLU A 50 7.27 33.29 17.82
CA GLU A 50 7.06 31.93 17.37
C GLU A 50 6.88 32.03 15.86
N LEU A 51 7.70 31.32 15.09
CA LEU A 51 7.48 31.12 13.66
C LEU A 51 6.04 30.64 13.54
N ILE A 52 5.11 31.56 13.23
CA ILE A 52 3.76 31.21 12.82
C ILE A 52 3.97 30.56 11.47
N ALA A 53 4.30 29.26 11.48
CA ALA A 53 4.42 28.46 10.29
C ALA A 53 3.01 28.44 9.68
N PRO A 54 2.77 29.12 8.56
CA PRO A 54 1.45 29.19 7.95
C PRO A 54 0.98 27.77 7.66
N THR A 55 -0.14 27.37 8.26
CA THR A 55 -0.68 26.02 8.13
C THR A 55 -1.38 25.88 6.78
N ARG A 56 -0.96 24.91 5.96
CA ARG A 56 -1.51 24.68 4.61
C ARG A 56 -3.03 24.52 4.69
N LYS A 57 -3.79 25.37 3.98
CA LYS A 57 -5.25 25.28 3.91
C LYS A 57 -5.61 24.09 3.00
N LYS A 58 -5.78 22.91 3.61
CA LYS A 58 -6.07 21.67 2.89
C LYS A 58 -7.57 21.39 2.86
N PRO A 59 -8.08 20.77 1.78
CA PRO A 59 -9.36 20.10 1.84
C PRO A 59 -9.31 19.09 3.00
N LYS A 60 -10.35 19.10 3.83
CA LYS A 60 -10.48 18.23 5.00
C LYS A 60 -10.14 16.78 4.63
N ALA A 61 -9.25 16.15 5.40
CA ALA A 61 -8.86 14.77 5.16
C ALA A 61 -10.10 13.86 5.23
N PHE A 62 -10.10 12.82 4.40
CA PHE A 62 -11.19 11.87 4.36
C PHE A 62 -11.21 11.05 5.65
N LYS A 63 -12.35 11.06 6.35
CA LYS A 63 -12.60 10.14 7.46
C LYS A 63 -13.33 8.91 6.95
N LEU A 64 -12.74 7.74 7.14
CA LEU A 64 -13.35 6.45 6.87
C LEU A 64 -14.78 6.42 7.42
N LYS A 65 -15.76 6.10 6.58
CA LYS A 65 -17.16 5.94 6.98
C LYS A 65 -17.49 4.45 7.01
N GLY A 66 -17.95 3.98 8.16
CA GLY A 66 -18.33 2.58 8.37
C GLY A 66 -17.23 1.72 9.00
N GLU A 67 -17.62 0.48 9.33
CA GLU A 67 -16.71 -0.51 9.91
C GLU A 67 -15.79 -1.11 8.86
N LYS A 68 -14.56 -1.44 9.29
CA LYS A 68 -13.61 -2.20 8.50
C LYS A 68 -13.91 -3.67 8.64
N THR A 69 -14.06 -4.38 7.53
CA THR A 69 -14.27 -5.83 7.55
C THR A 69 -12.97 -6.52 7.20
N SER A 70 -12.40 -7.27 8.14
CA SER A 70 -11.19 -8.04 7.92
C SER A 70 -11.50 -9.37 7.23
N PHE A 71 -10.66 -9.76 6.26
CA PHE A 71 -10.80 -11.05 5.57
C PHE A 71 -9.44 -11.66 5.20
N ASP A 72 -9.47 -12.96 4.93
CA ASP A 72 -8.29 -13.70 4.49
C ASP A 72 -8.10 -13.54 2.98
N PRO A 73 -7.01 -12.90 2.52
CA PRO A 73 -6.75 -12.63 1.12
C PRO A 73 -6.32 -13.88 0.35
N ARG A 74 -6.37 -15.07 0.95
CA ARG A 74 -6.19 -16.37 0.31
C ARG A 74 -7.47 -16.91 -0.33
N SER A 75 -8.64 -16.47 0.11
CA SER A 75 -9.90 -17.03 -0.37
C SER A 75 -10.18 -16.56 -1.80
N SER A 76 -10.48 -17.51 -2.69
CA SER A 76 -10.90 -17.23 -4.07
C SER A 76 -12.37 -16.83 -4.14
N LYS A 77 -12.72 -15.91 -5.05
CA LYS A 77 -14.13 -15.63 -5.42
C LYS A 77 -14.72 -16.71 -6.32
N ASN A 78 -13.88 -17.41 -7.10
CA ASN A 78 -14.30 -18.48 -7.98
C ASN A 78 -14.45 -19.79 -7.20
N THR A 79 -15.54 -20.51 -7.46
CA THR A 79 -15.83 -21.82 -6.88
C THR A 79 -15.03 -22.91 -7.57
N ILE A 80 -14.61 -23.91 -6.80
CA ILE A 80 -14.04 -25.16 -7.35
C ILE A 80 -15.20 -26.05 -7.81
N ASN A 81 -15.21 -26.41 -9.08
CA ASN A 81 -16.25 -27.28 -9.66
C ASN A 81 -16.00 -28.75 -9.34
N SER A 82 -14.74 -29.13 -9.10
CA SER A 82 -14.34 -30.52 -8.91
C SER A 82 -13.24 -30.65 -7.87
N LYS A 83 -13.56 -31.35 -6.79
CA LYS A 83 -12.62 -31.70 -5.73
C LYS A 83 -11.94 -33.00 -6.07
N ILE A 84 -10.84 -33.23 -5.39
CA ILE A 84 -10.15 -34.51 -5.46
C ILE A 84 -11.06 -35.66 -4.99
N SER A 85 -11.12 -36.70 -5.81
CA SER A 85 -11.79 -37.97 -5.51
C SER A 85 -10.85 -39.15 -5.74
N ASP A 86 -11.28 -40.37 -5.36
CA ASP A 86 -10.53 -41.59 -5.69
C ASP A 86 -10.44 -41.83 -7.21
N SER A 87 -11.41 -41.36 -8.00
CA SER A 87 -11.42 -41.47 -9.47
C SER A 87 -10.59 -40.39 -10.18
N THR A 88 -10.17 -39.34 -9.47
CA THR A 88 -9.36 -38.24 -10.02
C THR A 88 -7.92 -38.67 -10.36
N TYR A 89 -7.48 -39.82 -9.83
CA TYR A 89 -6.09 -40.23 -9.88
C TYR A 89 -5.90 -41.53 -10.66
N THR A 90 -5.78 -41.39 -11.97
CA THR A 90 -5.48 -42.52 -12.86
C THR A 90 -4.06 -43.08 -12.68
N THR A 91 -3.16 -42.36 -11.98
CA THR A 91 -1.71 -42.65 -11.90
C THR A 91 -1.14 -42.73 -10.48
N HIS A 92 -1.92 -42.46 -9.43
CA HIS A 92 -1.46 -42.53 -8.03
C HIS A 92 -2.18 -43.64 -7.27
N THR A 93 -1.47 -44.31 -6.38
CA THR A 93 -2.10 -45.35 -5.55
C THR A 93 -2.93 -44.73 -4.43
N LEU A 94 -3.91 -45.46 -3.91
CA LEU A 94 -4.65 -45.05 -2.70
C LEU A 94 -3.73 -44.81 -1.50
N TRP A 95 -2.57 -45.48 -1.47
CA TRP A 95 -1.59 -45.36 -0.40
C TRP A 95 -0.85 -44.03 -0.44
N ASP A 96 -0.46 -43.57 -1.63
CA ASP A 96 0.21 -42.27 -1.83
C ASP A 96 -0.64 -41.11 -1.30
N LEU A 97 -1.96 -41.25 -1.40
CA LEU A 97 -2.94 -40.21 -1.04
C LEU A 97 -3.41 -40.28 0.41
N ARG A 98 -2.92 -41.23 1.21
CA ARG A 98 -3.38 -41.44 2.59
C ARG A 98 -3.28 -40.16 3.43
N ARG A 99 -2.27 -39.32 3.16
CA ARG A 99 -1.99 -38.07 3.90
C ARG A 99 -3.01 -36.97 3.64
N VAL A 100 -3.55 -36.91 2.43
CA VAL A 100 -4.54 -35.90 2.04
C VAL A 100 -5.97 -36.41 2.15
N LYS A 101 -6.16 -37.72 2.42
CA LYS A 101 -7.46 -38.41 2.41
C LYS A 101 -8.54 -37.71 3.25
N ALA A 102 -8.19 -37.29 4.47
CA ALA A 102 -9.14 -36.65 5.39
C ALA A 102 -9.59 -35.24 4.94
N HIS A 103 -8.92 -34.65 3.94
CA HIS A 103 -9.10 -33.26 3.55
C HIS A 103 -9.29 -33.08 2.04
N ARG A 104 -9.60 -34.16 1.31
CA ARG A 104 -9.79 -34.14 -0.15
C ARG A 104 -10.85 -33.15 -0.60
N ASN A 105 -11.90 -32.96 0.21
CA ASN A 105 -12.96 -31.97 -0.03
C ASN A 105 -12.46 -30.52 -0.04
N LYS A 106 -11.26 -30.24 0.48
CA LYS A 106 -10.63 -28.92 0.43
C LYS A 106 -9.68 -28.75 -0.75
N LEU A 107 -9.33 -29.82 -1.45
CA LEU A 107 -8.28 -29.80 -2.47
C LEU A 107 -8.89 -29.83 -3.87
N ALA A 108 -8.40 -28.95 -4.74
CA ALA A 108 -8.86 -28.88 -6.11
C ALA A 108 -8.29 -30.02 -6.96
N ASN A 109 -9.12 -30.57 -7.82
CA ASN A 109 -8.68 -31.51 -8.85
C ASN A 109 -7.69 -30.79 -9.80
N TRP A 110 -6.50 -31.36 -9.97
CA TRP A 110 -5.41 -30.76 -10.76
C TRP A 110 -5.68 -30.75 -12.26
N LYS A 111 -6.47 -31.71 -12.77
CA LYS A 111 -6.77 -31.86 -14.21
C LYS A 111 -7.98 -31.03 -14.64
N GLU A 112 -8.76 -30.57 -13.67
CA GLU A 112 -9.97 -29.77 -13.84
C GLU A 112 -9.80 -28.39 -13.19
N ASN A 113 -10.86 -27.58 -13.18
CA ASN A 113 -10.89 -26.26 -12.54
C ASN A 113 -9.90 -25.23 -13.14
N GLU A 114 -9.66 -25.25 -14.45
CA GLU A 114 -8.73 -24.32 -15.13
C GLU A 114 -8.95 -22.86 -14.73
N ASN A 115 -10.20 -22.38 -14.74
CA ASN A 115 -10.54 -21.01 -14.37
C ASN A 115 -10.18 -20.70 -12.91
N TRP A 116 -10.39 -21.65 -12.00
CA TRP A 116 -10.04 -21.49 -10.59
C TRP A 116 -8.52 -21.40 -10.42
N TRP A 117 -7.77 -22.35 -10.99
CA TRP A 117 -6.30 -22.36 -10.95
C TRP A 117 -5.69 -21.07 -11.50
N LYS A 118 -6.19 -20.59 -12.64
CA LYS A 118 -5.78 -19.31 -13.23
C LYS A 118 -6.13 -18.13 -12.32
N SER A 119 -7.32 -18.12 -11.71
CA SER A 119 -7.73 -17.02 -10.84
C SER A 119 -6.94 -16.93 -9.54
N ILE A 120 -6.58 -18.06 -8.94
CA ILE A 120 -5.81 -18.04 -7.69
C ILE A 120 -4.33 -17.76 -7.92
N TYR A 121 -3.80 -17.95 -9.14
CA TYR A 121 -2.38 -17.80 -9.44
C TYR A 121 -1.81 -16.47 -8.93
N LYS A 122 -2.35 -15.33 -9.37
CA LYS A 122 -1.85 -14.00 -8.96
C LYS A 122 -1.93 -13.82 -7.45
N GLN A 123 -3.05 -14.21 -6.86
CA GLN A 123 -3.32 -14.12 -5.41
C GLN A 123 -2.30 -14.94 -4.60
N ARG A 124 -2.02 -16.18 -5.00
CA ARG A 124 -1.06 -17.06 -4.32
C ARG A 124 0.37 -16.63 -4.54
N MET A 125 0.72 -16.20 -5.75
CA MET A 125 2.06 -15.73 -6.08
C MET A 125 2.42 -14.49 -5.27
N TYR A 126 1.47 -13.56 -5.08
CA TYR A 126 1.67 -12.43 -4.17
C TYR A 126 2.01 -12.89 -2.74
N MET A 127 1.27 -13.84 -2.17
CA MET A 127 1.56 -14.35 -0.81
C MET A 127 2.95 -14.97 -0.75
N LEU A 128 3.24 -15.79 -1.75
CA LEU A 128 4.52 -16.46 -1.87
C LEU A 128 5.68 -15.47 -1.93
N GLU A 129 5.60 -14.45 -2.78
CA GLU A 129 6.66 -13.46 -2.99
C GLU A 129 6.91 -12.63 -1.74
N ASN A 130 5.86 -12.40 -0.95
CA ASN A 130 5.86 -11.50 0.18
C ASN A 130 6.03 -12.17 1.53
N GLN A 131 5.83 -13.48 1.66
CA GLN A 131 5.93 -14.20 2.93
C GLN A 131 7.13 -15.14 2.92
N ASP A 132 7.65 -15.43 4.10
CA ASP A 132 8.75 -16.39 4.31
C ASP A 132 8.22 -17.82 4.26
N ILE A 133 7.81 -18.27 3.06
CA ILE A 133 7.34 -19.63 2.79
C ILE A 133 8.44 -20.43 2.12
N PHE A 134 8.75 -21.61 2.67
CA PHE A 134 9.73 -22.52 2.12
C PHE A 134 9.30 -23.06 0.75
N ARG A 135 10.14 -22.87 -0.28
CA ARG A 135 9.84 -23.31 -1.66
C ARG A 135 10.89 -24.21 -2.29
N ASP A 136 12.05 -24.42 -1.67
CA ASP A 136 13.17 -25.22 -2.20
C ASP A 136 13.42 -25.09 -3.71
N GLY A 137 13.42 -23.86 -4.25
CA GLY A 137 13.67 -23.61 -5.67
C GLY A 137 12.52 -23.93 -6.64
N VAL A 138 11.33 -24.29 -6.14
CA VAL A 138 10.12 -24.43 -6.98
C VAL A 138 9.77 -23.08 -7.60
N ARG A 139 9.68 -23.06 -8.94
CA ARG A 139 9.33 -21.87 -9.73
C ARG A 139 7.99 -22.10 -10.41
N PHE A 140 7.07 -21.16 -10.21
CA PHE A 140 5.75 -21.20 -10.83
C PHE A 140 5.72 -20.25 -12.03
N LYS A 141 5.18 -20.74 -13.15
CA LYS A 141 4.97 -19.91 -14.34
C LYS A 141 3.56 -19.36 -14.43
N GLU A 142 2.56 -20.23 -14.25
CA GLU A 142 1.15 -19.91 -14.48
C GLU A 142 0.22 -20.85 -13.65
N GLY A 143 -1.09 -20.62 -13.74
CA GLY A 143 -2.08 -21.36 -12.95
C GLY A 143 -2.32 -22.81 -13.38
N PHE A 144 -2.48 -23.07 -14.69
CA PHE A 144 -3.00 -24.35 -15.17
C PHE A 144 -2.36 -24.87 -16.46
N ASP A 145 -1.95 -26.14 -16.44
CA ASP A 145 -1.61 -26.93 -17.63
C ASP A 145 -1.95 -28.42 -17.43
N LYS A 146 -2.49 -29.10 -18.45
CA LYS A 146 -2.93 -30.51 -18.37
C LYS A 146 -1.81 -31.52 -18.50
N SER A 147 -0.62 -31.10 -18.94
CA SER A 147 0.54 -31.95 -19.10
C SER A 147 1.06 -32.45 -17.76
N ILE A 148 1.54 -33.68 -17.77
CA ILE A 148 2.15 -34.31 -16.60
C ILE A 148 3.59 -33.82 -16.48
N ILE A 149 3.99 -33.47 -15.26
CA ILE A 149 5.39 -33.18 -14.94
C ILE A 149 6.02 -34.34 -14.18
N TRP A 150 7.31 -34.57 -14.45
CA TRP A 150 8.10 -35.61 -13.78
C TRP A 150 8.98 -35.06 -12.67
N ASP A 151 9.32 -33.76 -12.69
CA ASP A 151 10.21 -33.11 -11.72
C ASP A 151 9.72 -31.68 -11.40
N LEU A 152 10.02 -31.20 -10.18
CA LEU A 152 9.78 -29.84 -9.70
C LEU A 152 10.99 -28.91 -9.87
N LYS A 153 12.14 -29.41 -10.37
CA LYS A 153 13.34 -28.58 -10.64
C LYS A 153 13.20 -27.63 -11.83
N GLN A 154 12.11 -27.72 -12.57
CA GLN A 154 11.77 -26.84 -13.69
C GLN A 154 10.68 -25.83 -13.31
N GLU A 155 10.41 -24.87 -14.19
CA GLU A 155 9.21 -24.04 -14.06
C GLU A 155 7.96 -24.90 -14.27
N VAL A 156 7.02 -24.82 -13.33
CA VAL A 156 5.80 -25.63 -13.32
C VAL A 156 4.57 -24.76 -13.20
N TYR A 157 3.43 -25.28 -13.67
CA TYR A 157 2.14 -24.69 -13.37
C TYR A 157 1.71 -25.07 -11.96
N ILE A 158 0.95 -24.19 -11.29
CA ILE A 158 0.49 -24.41 -9.91
C ILE A 158 -0.26 -25.75 -9.77
N ASN A 159 -1.14 -26.08 -10.71
CA ASN A 159 -1.88 -27.35 -10.69
C ASN A 159 -0.97 -28.58 -10.85
N GLN A 160 0.10 -28.49 -11.64
CA GLN A 160 1.08 -29.56 -11.85
C GLN A 160 1.90 -29.83 -10.60
N PHE A 161 2.30 -28.78 -9.88
CA PHE A 161 2.91 -28.93 -8.55
C PHE A 161 1.97 -29.69 -7.61
N CYS A 162 0.68 -29.32 -7.57
CA CYS A 162 -0.29 -30.01 -6.74
C CYS A 162 -0.41 -31.48 -7.09
N TYR A 163 -0.50 -31.82 -8.39
CA TYR A 163 -0.45 -33.21 -8.87
C TYR A 163 0.76 -33.97 -8.32
N LYS A 164 1.96 -33.40 -8.47
CA LYS A 164 3.21 -34.05 -8.05
C LYS A 164 3.28 -34.27 -6.54
N VAL A 165 2.78 -33.30 -5.76
CA VAL A 165 2.80 -33.36 -4.30
C VAL A 165 1.71 -34.30 -3.76
N TYR A 166 0.53 -34.37 -4.40
CA TYR A 166 -0.53 -35.31 -4.01
C TYR A 166 -0.03 -36.75 -3.98
N GLY A 167 0.72 -37.16 -5.01
CA GLY A 167 1.18 -38.53 -5.19
C GLY A 167 2.52 -38.88 -4.52
N SER A 168 3.08 -38.01 -3.69
CA SER A 168 4.41 -38.28 -3.09
C SER A 168 4.51 -37.81 -1.65
N ALA A 169 4.63 -38.78 -0.75
CA ALA A 169 4.84 -38.53 0.69
C ALA A 169 6.04 -37.62 0.97
N TRP A 170 7.16 -37.88 0.31
CA TRP A 170 8.38 -37.09 0.47
C TRP A 170 8.18 -35.63 0.03
N HIS A 171 7.55 -35.40 -1.14
CA HIS A 171 7.25 -34.04 -1.58
C HIS A 171 6.23 -33.36 -0.67
N TYR A 172 5.21 -34.07 -0.20
CA TYR A 172 4.22 -33.53 0.73
C TYR A 172 4.87 -33.04 2.02
N ASP A 173 5.70 -33.87 2.65
CA ASP A 173 6.38 -33.53 3.91
C ASP A 173 7.35 -32.35 3.71
N LYS A 174 8.04 -32.31 2.57
CA LYS A 174 8.97 -31.23 2.21
C LYS A 174 8.28 -29.90 1.92
N TYR A 175 7.13 -29.92 1.26
CA TYR A 175 6.42 -28.73 0.77
C TYR A 175 5.08 -28.49 1.47
N THR A 176 4.90 -28.95 2.71
CA THR A 176 3.57 -28.96 3.35
C THR A 176 2.88 -27.58 3.36
N ASP A 177 3.59 -26.52 3.73
CA ASP A 177 2.98 -25.18 3.83
C ASP A 177 2.69 -24.60 2.44
N LEU A 178 3.61 -24.78 1.50
CA LEU A 178 3.43 -24.41 0.09
C LEU A 178 2.24 -25.16 -0.53
N PHE A 179 2.14 -26.46 -0.25
CA PHE A 179 1.05 -27.33 -0.68
C PHE A 179 -0.31 -26.80 -0.24
N TRP A 180 -0.47 -26.47 1.04
CA TRP A 180 -1.76 -25.97 1.51
C TRP A 180 -2.08 -24.61 0.93
N LEU A 181 -1.11 -23.69 0.83
CA LEU A 181 -1.34 -22.39 0.22
C LEU A 181 -1.80 -22.51 -1.23
N ILE A 182 -1.22 -23.44 -1.99
CA ILE A 182 -1.41 -23.56 -3.44
C ILE A 182 -2.59 -24.45 -3.81
N CYS A 183 -2.73 -25.61 -3.16
CA CYS A 183 -3.59 -26.69 -3.64
C CYS A 183 -4.97 -26.72 -2.98
N SER A 184 -5.16 -25.99 -1.89
CA SER A 184 -6.43 -25.93 -1.18
C SER A 184 -7.29 -24.74 -1.60
N GLU A 185 -8.60 -24.92 -1.47
CA GLU A 185 -9.61 -23.91 -1.77
C GLU A 185 -9.39 -22.60 -1.02
N ASP A 186 -9.18 -22.71 0.29
CA ASP A 186 -9.02 -21.59 1.22
C ASP A 186 -7.54 -21.19 1.40
N GLY A 187 -6.60 -21.97 0.87
CA GLY A 187 -5.17 -21.80 1.10
C GLY A 187 -4.75 -22.11 2.52
N LYS A 188 -5.58 -22.82 3.29
CA LYS A 188 -5.40 -23.04 4.73
C LYS A 188 -5.03 -24.47 5.02
N ARG A 189 -4.07 -24.62 5.92
CA ARG A 189 -3.75 -25.93 6.47
C ARG A 189 -4.85 -26.33 7.47
N PRO A 190 -5.37 -27.57 7.46
CA PRO A 190 -6.40 -28.01 8.40
C PRO A 190 -5.97 -27.90 9.88
N SER A 191 -4.67 -28.05 10.14
CA SER A 191 -4.07 -27.90 11.48
C SER A 191 -3.54 -26.48 11.74
N GLU A 192 -3.88 -25.50 10.91
CA GLU A 192 -3.48 -24.11 11.06
C GLU A 192 -4.06 -23.55 12.37
N LYS A 193 -3.21 -23.36 13.39
CA LYS A 193 -3.58 -22.74 14.67
C LYS A 193 -3.65 -21.21 14.52
N ARG A 194 -4.19 -20.53 15.54
CA ARG A 194 -4.26 -19.04 15.63
C ARG A 194 -2.93 -18.32 15.34
N GLU A 195 -1.78 -18.98 15.51
CA GLU A 195 -0.45 -18.42 15.23
C GLU A 195 -0.18 -18.12 13.74
N ALA A 196 -0.96 -18.69 12.82
CA ALA A 196 -0.84 -18.39 11.40
C ALA A 196 -1.14 -16.93 11.04
N ALA A 197 -1.86 -16.20 11.90
CA ALA A 197 -2.02 -14.75 11.78
C ALA A 197 -0.69 -13.96 11.84
N LYS A 198 0.40 -14.58 12.32
CA LYS A 198 1.74 -13.97 12.31
C LYS A 198 2.41 -14.06 10.93
N ILE A 199 2.04 -15.06 10.12
CA ILE A 199 2.71 -15.39 8.85
C ILE A 199 1.86 -14.96 7.66
N ILE A 200 0.54 -15.14 7.76
CA ILE A 200 -0.40 -14.90 6.66
C ILE A 200 -0.91 -13.46 6.66
N SER A 201 -0.92 -12.85 5.47
CA SER A 201 -1.45 -11.52 5.24
C SER A 201 -2.94 -11.43 5.59
N THR A 202 -3.40 -10.26 6.01
CA THR A 202 -4.82 -10.02 6.32
C THR A 202 -5.27 -8.78 5.58
N ALA A 203 -6.34 -8.86 4.79
CA ALA A 203 -6.88 -7.72 4.07
C ALA A 203 -8.05 -7.09 4.81
N GLU A 204 -8.32 -5.82 4.51
CA GLU A 204 -9.49 -5.09 4.96
C GLU A 204 -10.33 -4.65 3.77
N LYS A 205 -11.64 -4.56 3.99
CA LYS A 205 -12.60 -3.86 3.15
C LYS A 205 -13.14 -2.67 3.89
N ALA A 206 -13.22 -1.54 3.20
CA ALA A 206 -13.93 -0.38 3.71
C ALA A 206 -14.56 0.42 2.57
N LYS A 207 -15.53 1.26 2.92
CA LYS A 207 -16.17 2.18 1.98
C LYS A 207 -15.43 3.50 1.92
N PHE A 208 -15.11 3.92 0.70
CA PHE A 208 -14.43 5.16 0.40
C PHE A 208 -15.32 6.03 -0.49
N PRO A 209 -15.42 7.34 -0.23
CA PRO A 209 -16.29 8.23 -0.98
C PRO A 209 -15.70 8.49 -2.35
N THR A 210 -16.59 8.64 -3.31
CA THR A 210 -16.31 9.10 -4.66
C THR A 210 -17.06 10.42 -4.88
N ASP A 211 -17.11 10.90 -6.12
CA ASP A 211 -17.86 12.11 -6.44
C ASP A 211 -19.36 11.93 -6.19
N ASN A 212 -20.08 13.03 -5.96
CA ASN A 212 -21.54 13.04 -5.76
C ASN A 212 -22.05 12.23 -4.55
N ASN A 213 -21.28 12.17 -3.45
CA ASN A 213 -21.64 11.44 -2.22
C ASN A 213 -21.84 9.92 -2.42
N GLN A 214 -21.32 9.35 -3.50
CA GLN A 214 -21.30 7.91 -3.69
C GLN A 214 -20.15 7.29 -2.88
N GLU A 215 -20.23 5.98 -2.64
CA GLU A 215 -19.22 5.21 -1.93
C GLU A 215 -18.83 3.97 -2.75
N GLN A 216 -17.54 3.66 -2.75
CA GLN A 216 -16.96 2.46 -3.33
C GLN A 216 -16.36 1.60 -2.22
N GLU A 217 -16.70 0.31 -2.19
CA GLU A 217 -16.01 -0.66 -1.33
C GLU A 217 -14.65 -1.00 -1.98
N ILE A 218 -13.56 -0.84 -1.22
CA ILE A 218 -12.21 -1.10 -1.71
C ILE A 218 -11.52 -2.08 -0.76
N GLU A 219 -10.89 -3.09 -1.35
CA GLU A 219 -10.00 -4.04 -0.67
C GLU A 219 -8.60 -3.42 -0.54
N PHE A 220 -7.99 -3.45 0.65
CA PHE A 220 -6.63 -2.94 0.86
C PHE A 220 -5.90 -3.69 1.98
N MET A 221 -4.60 -3.45 2.10
CA MET A 221 -3.75 -3.93 3.18
C MET A 221 -2.80 -2.84 3.64
N THR A 222 -2.53 -2.77 4.93
CA THR A 222 -1.39 -2.02 5.46
C THR A 222 -0.08 -2.77 5.27
N LEU A 223 1.06 -2.09 5.42
CA LEU A 223 2.39 -2.72 5.43
C LEU A 223 2.51 -3.83 6.51
N SER A 224 1.89 -3.62 7.67
CA SER A 224 1.84 -4.59 8.78
C SER A 224 0.98 -5.80 8.46
N GLN A 225 -0.13 -5.57 7.77
CA GLN A 225 -1.08 -6.57 7.31
C GLN A 225 -0.56 -7.41 6.15
N ALA A 226 0.29 -6.86 5.29
CA ALA A 226 0.86 -7.57 4.15
C ALA A 226 1.83 -8.69 4.56
N LYS A 227 2.34 -8.69 5.81
CA LYS A 227 3.29 -9.70 6.33
C LYS A 227 4.51 -9.92 5.43
N LYS A 228 5.06 -8.82 4.88
CA LYS A 228 6.30 -8.81 4.08
C LYS A 228 7.42 -9.61 4.74
N LYS A 229 8.36 -10.11 3.93
CA LYS A 229 9.58 -10.78 4.40
C LYS A 229 10.36 -9.88 5.34
N GLN A 230 11.11 -10.48 6.26
CA GLN A 230 11.85 -9.69 7.26
C GLN A 230 12.78 -8.66 6.60
N ALA A 231 13.50 -9.06 5.54
CA ALA A 231 14.40 -8.18 4.80
C ALA A 231 13.72 -6.93 4.21
N ASP A 232 12.43 -7.01 3.84
CA ASP A 232 11.68 -5.86 3.34
C ASP A 232 11.07 -5.05 4.50
N LYS A 233 10.62 -5.72 5.57
CA LYS A 233 10.15 -5.05 6.79
C LYS A 233 11.20 -4.14 7.41
N ASP A 234 12.48 -4.49 7.31
CA ASP A 234 13.59 -3.73 7.90
C ASP A 234 13.89 -2.43 7.11
N LYS A 235 13.49 -2.39 5.84
CA LYS A 235 13.61 -1.19 5.00
C LYS A 235 12.58 -0.12 5.36
N PHE A 236 11.38 -0.53 5.78
CA PHE A 236 10.30 0.43 6.08
C PHE A 236 10.60 1.29 7.31
N LYS A 237 10.61 2.62 7.10
CA LYS A 237 10.86 3.66 8.11
C LYS A 237 9.59 4.39 8.57
N VAL A 238 8.42 3.87 8.22
CA VAL A 238 7.10 4.46 8.53
C VAL A 238 6.29 3.61 9.50
N ASN A 239 5.20 4.16 10.05
CA ASN A 239 4.26 3.39 10.86
C ASN A 239 3.49 2.37 9.99
N LYS A 240 3.90 1.11 10.08
CA LYS A 240 3.42 0.01 9.22
C LYS A 240 1.92 -0.25 9.32
N ASP A 241 1.26 0.15 10.39
CA ASP A 241 -0.19 -0.06 10.60
C ASP A 241 -1.06 1.02 9.95
N LYS A 242 -0.46 2.10 9.44
CA LYS A 242 -1.20 3.26 8.89
C LYS A 242 -1.07 3.39 7.38
N PHE A 243 0.05 2.95 6.82
CA PHE A 243 0.37 3.07 5.40
C PHE A 243 -0.04 1.83 4.62
N VAL A 244 -0.63 2.05 3.44
CA VAL A 244 -1.08 1.00 2.54
C VAL A 244 0.10 0.37 1.81
N VAL A 245 0.07 -0.95 1.61
CA VAL A 245 1.14 -1.65 0.91
C VAL A 245 1.15 -1.31 -0.59
N TYR A 246 2.34 -1.02 -1.12
CA TYR A 246 2.55 -0.44 -2.46
C TYR A 246 2.35 -1.40 -3.64
N ASP A 247 2.25 -2.70 -3.40
CA ASP A 247 2.18 -3.75 -4.42
C ASP A 247 0.93 -4.65 -4.25
N TYR A 248 -0.09 -4.15 -3.54
CA TYR A 248 -1.40 -4.79 -3.44
C TYR A 248 -2.52 -3.81 -3.76
N SER A 249 -3.59 -4.33 -4.38
CA SER A 249 -4.83 -3.61 -4.71
C SER A 249 -4.64 -2.33 -5.51
N GLU A 250 -4.55 -2.47 -6.84
CA GLU A 250 -4.55 -1.34 -7.78
C GLU A 250 -5.74 -0.38 -7.57
N GLU A 251 -6.89 -0.91 -7.12
CA GLU A 251 -8.10 -0.11 -6.85
C GLU A 251 -7.87 0.96 -5.79
N TRP A 252 -7.14 0.65 -4.72
CA TRP A 252 -6.84 1.63 -3.67
C TRP A 252 -5.97 2.77 -4.21
N TRP A 253 -4.94 2.44 -4.99
CA TRP A 253 -4.03 3.41 -5.59
C TRP A 253 -4.74 4.31 -6.60
N LYS A 254 -5.63 3.73 -7.43
CA LYS A 254 -6.53 4.47 -8.33
C LYS A 254 -7.40 5.45 -7.56
N TRP A 255 -8.04 4.99 -6.48
CA TRP A 255 -8.90 5.83 -5.66
C TRP A 255 -8.12 6.98 -5.01
N SER A 256 -6.99 6.70 -4.36
CA SER A 256 -6.17 7.73 -3.71
C SER A 256 -5.68 8.77 -4.73
N TYR A 257 -5.23 8.32 -5.89
CA TYR A 257 -4.82 9.20 -6.98
C TYR A 257 -5.96 10.10 -7.45
N GLN A 258 -7.13 9.54 -7.78
CA GLN A 258 -8.24 10.28 -8.37
C GLN A 258 -8.90 11.23 -7.36
N TYR A 259 -9.20 10.75 -6.16
CA TYR A 259 -10.04 11.46 -5.21
C TYR A 259 -9.26 12.25 -4.16
N ARG A 260 -7.94 12.04 -4.04
CA ARG A 260 -7.08 12.87 -3.19
C ARG A 260 -6.10 13.68 -4.03
N LEU A 261 -5.15 13.02 -4.70
CA LEU A 261 -4.03 13.72 -5.36
C LEU A 261 -4.49 14.63 -6.50
N GLN A 262 -5.32 14.13 -7.41
CA GLN A 262 -5.80 14.92 -8.55
C GLN A 262 -6.66 16.10 -8.09
N LYS A 263 -7.53 15.91 -7.09
CA LYS A 263 -8.30 17.01 -6.50
C LYS A 263 -7.41 18.09 -5.91
N ASP A 264 -6.32 17.71 -5.24
CA ASP A 264 -5.39 18.68 -4.68
C ASP A 264 -4.57 19.40 -5.77
N LYS A 265 -4.15 18.68 -6.83
CA LYS A 265 -3.49 19.26 -8.02
C LYS A 265 -4.38 20.27 -8.74
N THR A 266 -5.67 19.97 -8.92
CA THR A 266 -6.60 20.88 -9.61
C THR A 266 -6.96 22.12 -8.78
N ASN A 267 -6.84 22.02 -7.45
CA ASN A 267 -7.11 23.13 -6.53
C ASN A 267 -5.82 23.81 -6.06
N GLU A 268 -4.70 23.59 -6.74
CA GLU A 268 -3.38 24.10 -6.40
C GLU A 268 -3.26 25.60 -6.76
N ASN A 269 -4.03 26.44 -6.06
CA ASN A 269 -3.92 27.91 -6.07
C ASN A 269 -3.14 28.42 -4.83
N SER A 270 -2.38 27.53 -4.18
CA SER A 270 -1.79 27.75 -2.85
C SER A 270 -0.36 28.29 -2.92
N ALA A 271 0.01 29.13 -1.96
CA ALA A 271 1.41 29.50 -1.66
C ALA A 271 2.26 28.31 -1.16
N PHE A 272 1.67 27.11 -1.00
CA PHE A 272 2.31 25.89 -0.50
C PHE A 272 2.03 24.71 -1.44
N PRO A 273 2.90 24.50 -2.44
CA PRO A 273 2.71 23.47 -3.46
C PRO A 273 2.88 22.06 -2.90
N LEU A 274 2.38 21.07 -3.63
CA LEU A 274 2.78 19.67 -3.43
C LEU A 274 4.31 19.55 -3.44
N SER A 275 4.85 18.65 -2.62
CA SER A 275 6.26 18.29 -2.71
C SER A 275 6.58 17.80 -4.13
N ASP A 276 7.80 18.05 -4.61
CA ASP A 276 8.18 17.80 -6.00
C ASP A 276 7.90 16.36 -6.44
N LYS A 277 8.11 15.38 -5.56
CA LYS A 277 7.80 13.97 -5.84
C LYS A 277 6.31 13.76 -6.13
N PHE A 278 5.42 14.28 -5.29
CA PHE A 278 3.97 14.10 -5.48
C PHE A 278 3.41 14.98 -6.60
N LYS A 279 4.02 16.14 -6.83
CA LYS A 279 3.72 17.00 -7.96
C LYS A 279 3.98 16.31 -9.30
N ASN A 280 5.06 15.54 -9.40
CA ASN A 280 5.48 14.87 -10.64
C ASN A 280 4.74 13.55 -10.94
N ILE A 281 3.90 13.05 -10.02
CA ILE A 281 3.13 11.81 -10.25
C ILE A 281 2.16 11.99 -11.43
N THR A 282 2.25 11.12 -12.43
CA THR A 282 1.39 11.12 -13.63
C THR A 282 0.47 9.92 -13.74
N VAL A 283 0.76 8.83 -13.01
CA VAL A 283 -0.04 7.61 -13.02
C VAL A 283 -0.27 7.10 -11.60
N ASN A 284 -1.38 6.37 -11.41
CA ASN A 284 -1.77 5.84 -10.10
C ASN A 284 -1.00 4.58 -9.70
N TRP A 285 -0.69 3.71 -10.66
CA TRP A 285 -0.22 2.36 -10.39
C TRP A 285 0.84 1.94 -11.41
N ASP A 286 1.91 1.35 -10.92
CA ASP A 286 2.88 0.58 -11.69
C ASP A 286 3.10 -0.78 -11.04
N GLU A 287 2.67 -1.85 -11.72
CA GLU A 287 2.84 -3.24 -11.27
C GLU A 287 4.31 -3.63 -11.15
N LYS A 288 5.21 -3.03 -11.94
CA LYS A 288 6.65 -3.34 -11.95
C LYS A 288 7.47 -2.47 -11.02
N LEU A 289 6.91 -1.39 -10.47
CA LEU A 289 7.60 -0.44 -9.60
C LEU A 289 8.87 0.15 -10.24
N THR A 290 8.82 0.40 -11.55
CA THR A 290 9.89 0.98 -12.37
C THR A 290 9.64 2.44 -12.75
N ASN A 291 8.39 2.89 -12.69
CA ASN A 291 7.99 4.24 -13.02
C ASN A 291 8.04 5.12 -11.78
N ASP A 292 9.06 5.97 -11.70
CA ASP A 292 9.26 6.92 -10.59
C ASP A 292 8.13 7.96 -10.46
N ASN A 293 7.28 8.09 -11.48
CA ASN A 293 6.11 8.98 -11.48
C ASN A 293 4.79 8.23 -11.20
N SER A 294 4.84 6.98 -10.74
CA SER A 294 3.66 6.26 -10.27
C SER A 294 3.43 6.45 -8.76
N LEU A 295 2.19 6.65 -8.34
CA LEU A 295 1.87 6.94 -6.94
C LEU A 295 2.33 5.81 -6.00
N ASN A 296 2.11 4.55 -6.37
CA ASN A 296 2.53 3.41 -5.55
C ASN A 296 4.06 3.29 -5.45
N LYS A 297 4.83 3.61 -6.52
CA LYS A 297 6.29 3.68 -6.46
C LYS A 297 6.78 4.82 -5.57
N VAL A 298 6.22 6.03 -5.73
CA VAL A 298 6.60 7.18 -4.90
C VAL A 298 6.33 6.89 -3.43
N CYS A 299 5.19 6.28 -3.10
CA CYS A 299 4.90 5.87 -1.74
C CYS A 299 5.84 4.76 -1.23
N LYS A 300 6.21 3.78 -2.06
CA LYS A 300 7.25 2.79 -1.72
C LYS A 300 8.57 3.48 -1.35
N ASP A 301 9.04 4.39 -2.21
CA ASP A 301 10.30 5.08 -2.00
C ASP A 301 10.26 5.95 -0.73
N PHE A 302 9.12 6.58 -0.45
CA PHE A 302 8.90 7.28 0.81
C PHE A 302 8.99 6.33 2.02
N TYR A 303 8.41 5.14 1.94
CA TYR A 303 8.47 4.15 3.04
C TYR A 303 9.88 3.69 3.34
N GLU A 304 10.74 3.61 2.33
CA GLU A 304 12.11 3.08 2.44
C GLU A 304 13.16 4.19 2.66
N SER A 305 12.78 5.45 2.50
CA SER A 305 13.64 6.61 2.70
C SER A 305 13.97 6.85 4.17
N SER A 306 15.21 7.26 4.45
CA SER A 306 15.70 7.62 5.79
C SER A 306 15.49 9.09 6.14
N SER A 307 15.25 9.94 5.15
CA SER A 307 15.08 11.38 5.31
C SER A 307 14.05 11.89 4.30
N ASN A 308 12.95 12.43 4.79
CA ASN A 308 11.92 13.05 3.97
C ASN A 308 11.68 14.46 4.48
N SER A 309 11.37 15.39 3.58
CA SER A 309 10.94 16.73 3.99
C SER A 309 9.59 16.65 4.73
N ASP A 310 9.29 17.66 5.54
CA ASP A 310 7.99 17.74 6.22
C ASP A 310 6.83 17.76 5.22
N ASN A 311 6.99 18.49 4.12
CA ASN A 311 6.00 18.54 3.02
C ASN A 311 5.77 17.17 2.40
N GLU A 312 6.85 16.42 2.14
CA GLU A 312 6.76 15.07 1.59
C GLU A 312 6.11 14.10 2.58
N THR A 313 6.44 14.23 3.86
CA THR A 313 5.81 13.43 4.92
C THR A 313 4.31 13.69 5.00
N GLU A 314 3.92 14.95 4.91
CA GLU A 314 2.51 15.34 4.94
C GLU A 314 1.75 14.84 3.71
N ASP A 315 2.33 14.96 2.51
CA ASP A 315 1.77 14.42 1.27
C ASP A 315 1.68 12.88 1.35
N ALA A 316 2.69 12.20 1.88
CA ALA A 316 2.65 10.75 2.05
C ALA A 316 1.55 10.30 3.03
N TRP A 317 1.36 11.00 4.15
CA TRP A 317 0.20 10.75 5.01
C TRP A 317 -1.10 10.90 4.24
N ARG A 318 -1.20 11.92 3.39
CA ARG A 318 -2.41 12.19 2.62
C ARG A 318 -2.69 11.15 1.55
N TYR A 319 -1.69 10.71 0.80
CA TYR A 319 -1.89 9.89 -0.41
C TYR A 319 -1.50 8.42 -0.25
N CYS A 320 -0.66 8.10 0.74
CA CYS A 320 -0.11 6.77 0.97
C CYS A 320 -0.68 6.07 2.22
N SER A 321 -1.43 6.79 3.07
CA SER A 321 -2.05 6.24 4.29
C SER A 321 -3.56 6.06 4.15
N ILE A 322 -4.12 5.17 4.97
CA ILE A 322 -5.57 4.92 4.98
C ILE A 322 -6.34 6.18 5.41
N GLU A 323 -5.91 6.81 6.50
CA GLU A 323 -6.61 7.92 7.16
C GLU A 323 -6.43 9.24 6.41
N GLY A 324 -5.38 9.39 5.62
CA GLY A 324 -5.12 10.63 4.88
C GLY A 324 -4.63 11.79 5.77
N GLU A 325 -4.42 11.53 7.06
CA GLU A 325 -3.92 12.47 8.05
C GLU A 325 -3.10 11.73 9.12
N LYS A 326 -2.10 12.40 9.68
CA LYS A 326 -1.32 11.89 10.81
C LYS A 326 -2.17 12.06 12.07
N ASN A 327 -2.77 10.97 12.55
CA ASN A 327 -3.40 10.97 13.87
C ASN A 327 -2.33 10.87 14.95
N ASN A 328 -2.42 11.76 15.96
CA ASN A 328 -1.53 11.76 17.13
C ASN A 328 -1.73 10.50 17.99
#